data_AF-A0AAD7CUC2-F1
#
_entry.id   AF-A0AAD7CUC2-F1
#
_cell.length_a   1.000
_cell.length_b   1.000
_cell.length_c   1.000
_cell.angle_alpha   90.00
_cell.angle_beta   90.00
_cell.angle_gamma   90.00
#
_symmetry.space_group_name_H-M   'P 1'
#
loop_
_entity.id
_entity.type
_entity.pdbx_description
1 polymer ?
#
loop_
_entity_poly.entity_id
_entity_poly.type
_entity_poly.pdbx_seq_one_letter_code
_entity_poly.pdbx_strand_id
1 'polypeptide(L)'
;MSAFSGYYPYTAGPNDAPPIPLTPQQLALAYHHFQFMQQNTMPPPPPPPPQAPVIDPALQVRDPNTNTQRLEALERKVRDLKAEKRVNSSPEARSSKRRKKSDAYLLRDAKGLSVKQEEVRKQLMKKMKTELMTLTGMARDANSESDSDSESSSAPPARPSRSVMSFDFNENIDHPTNTKVIDRAAELIWKEQHDPKADTFSLLHKDVKFTLADIASFGKTNFRTWKRSWKAETDTAAAAKRARQEAKGRQTHEKKIFEAKPTQSTSGVQERHKKDPAFILETDWMSDEISGPDTDDEAKKDIHRKLLVEAAKLTPEQESQPLWERVRPGFQTTEMTEIKDDLDGICEEQKRTQKKKSRPVVQRLNLGNLHSRTLPARCGLL
;
A
#
# COMPACT_ATOMS: atom_id res chain seq x y z
N MET A 1 0.29 35.91 35.16
CA MET A 1 -0.71 34.95 35.64
C MET A 1 -2.09 35.56 35.41
N SER A 2 -2.69 35.31 34.25
CA SER A 2 -4.09 35.66 33.96
C SER A 2 -4.82 34.38 33.65
N ALA A 3 -5.70 33.95 34.55
CA ALA A 3 -6.58 32.81 34.35
C ALA A 3 -7.81 33.28 33.57
N PHE A 4 -7.90 32.90 32.29
CA PHE A 4 -9.11 33.05 31.50
C PHE A 4 -10.05 31.87 31.78
N SER A 5 -11.02 32.08 32.65
CA SER A 5 -12.15 31.17 32.88
C SER A 5 -13.19 31.41 31.79
N GLY A 6 -13.07 30.69 30.67
CA GLY A 6 -14.05 30.69 29.59
C GLY A 6 -15.24 29.78 29.91
N TYR A 7 -16.26 30.32 30.58
CA TYR A 7 -17.59 29.71 30.62
C TYR A 7 -18.30 30.03 29.30
N TYR A 8 -18.45 29.03 28.42
CA TYR A 8 -19.33 29.16 27.26
C TYR A 8 -20.77 28.87 27.70
N PRO A 9 -21.73 29.81 27.53
CA PRO A 9 -23.14 29.52 27.76
C PRO A 9 -23.63 28.57 26.67
N TYR A 10 -24.14 27.41 27.09
CA TYR A 10 -24.79 26.43 26.24
C TYR A 10 -26.11 27.03 25.73
N THR A 11 -26.14 27.54 24.50
CA THR A 11 -27.39 27.98 23.86
C THR A 11 -28.14 26.74 23.39
N ALA A 12 -29.19 26.35 24.12
CA ALA A 12 -30.10 25.30 23.73
C ALA A 12 -30.67 25.59 22.34
N GLY A 13 -30.60 24.61 21.44
CA GLY A 13 -31.10 24.75 20.08
C GLY A 13 -32.63 24.76 20.08
N PRO A 14 -33.29 25.38 19.09
CA PRO A 14 -34.76 25.46 19.01
C PRO A 14 -35.49 24.11 18.79
N ASN A 15 -34.77 22.98 18.87
CA ASN A 15 -35.30 21.62 18.75
C ASN A 15 -35.08 20.76 20.02
N ASP A 16 -34.60 21.34 21.12
CA ASP A 16 -34.50 20.64 22.41
C ASP A 16 -35.88 20.57 23.08
N ALA A 17 -36.77 19.76 22.51
CA ALA A 17 -37.98 19.35 23.22
C ALA A 17 -37.55 18.64 24.52
N PRO A 18 -38.10 19.03 25.69
CA PRO A 18 -37.75 18.40 26.94
C PRO A 18 -38.02 16.90 26.83
N PRO A 19 -37.09 16.05 27.31
CA PRO A 19 -37.25 14.60 27.23
C PRO A 19 -38.59 14.22 27.87
N ILE A 20 -39.45 13.59 27.07
CA ILE A 20 -40.77 13.15 27.51
C ILE A 20 -40.55 12.20 28.70
N PRO A 21 -41.11 12.48 29.89
CA PRO A 21 -40.93 11.62 31.04
C PRO A 21 -41.49 10.23 30.72
N LEU A 22 -40.65 9.21 30.85
CA LEU A 22 -41.05 7.82 30.64
C LEU A 22 -42.12 7.45 31.66
N THR A 23 -43.15 6.73 31.22
CA THR A 23 -44.16 6.20 32.13
C THR A 23 -43.54 5.11 33.02
N PRO A 24 -44.10 4.83 34.21
CA PRO A 24 -43.60 3.76 35.09
C PRO A 24 -43.51 2.39 34.39
N GLN A 25 -44.42 2.10 33.44
CA GLN A 25 -44.39 0.88 32.64
C GLN A 25 -43.20 0.85 31.66
N GLN A 26 -42.88 1.96 31.01
CA GLN A 26 -41.72 2.06 30.11
C GLN A 26 -40.41 1.93 30.90
N LEU A 27 -40.35 2.50 32.10
CA LEU A 27 -39.19 2.38 32.97
C LEU A 27 -38.97 0.93 33.42
N ALA A 28 -40.04 0.20 33.76
CA ALA A 28 -39.99 -1.21 34.11
C ALA A 28 -39.53 -2.09 32.94
N LEU A 29 -40.00 -1.82 31.72
CA LEU A 29 -39.56 -2.53 30.51
C LEU A 29 -38.09 -2.24 30.18
N ALA A 30 -37.65 -0.99 30.29
CA ALA A 30 -36.25 -0.63 30.10
C ALA A 30 -35.34 -1.32 31.12
N TYR A 31 -35.79 -1.42 32.38
CA TYR A 31 -35.06 -2.12 33.43
C TYR A 31 -34.98 -3.64 33.18
N HIS A 32 -36.07 -4.26 32.73
CA HIS A 32 -36.06 -5.68 32.35
C HIS A 32 -35.15 -5.96 31.16
N HIS A 33 -35.15 -5.09 30.15
CA HIS A 33 -34.28 -5.22 28.99
C HIS A 33 -32.80 -5.06 29.37
N PHE A 34 -32.49 -4.12 30.27
CA PHE A 34 -31.15 -3.93 30.80
C PHE A 34 -30.67 -5.15 31.62
N GLN A 35 -31.52 -5.73 32.46
CA GLN A 35 -31.19 -6.98 33.18
C GLN A 35 -30.98 -8.15 32.22
N PHE A 36 -31.81 -8.29 31.19
CA PHE A 36 -31.65 -9.33 30.16
C PHE A 36 -30.32 -9.18 29.41
N MET A 37 -29.91 -7.95 29.10
CA MET A 37 -28.60 -7.69 28.50
C MET A 37 -27.45 -8.05 29.43
N GLN A 38 -27.53 -7.78 30.73
CA GLN A 38 -26.48 -8.17 31.68
C GLN A 38 -26.36 -9.69 31.85
N GLN A 39 -27.48 -10.43 31.81
CA GLN A 39 -27.46 -11.88 31.96
C GLN A 39 -26.92 -12.61 30.72
N ASN A 40 -27.11 -12.04 29.52
CA ASN A 40 -26.67 -12.66 28.25
C ASN A 40 -25.33 -12.17 27.72
N THR A 41 -24.69 -11.20 28.39
CA THR A 41 -23.36 -10.67 27.99
C THR A 41 -22.24 -11.12 28.91
N MET A 42 -22.49 -11.97 29.90
CA MET A 42 -21.42 -12.65 30.62
C MET A 42 -20.71 -13.58 29.63
N PRO A 43 -19.44 -13.30 29.25
CA PRO A 43 -18.71 -14.20 28.37
C PRO A 43 -18.65 -15.57 29.06
N PRO A 44 -18.79 -16.67 28.30
CA PRO A 44 -18.60 -18.00 28.88
C PRO A 44 -17.26 -18.03 29.62
N PRO A 45 -17.21 -18.65 30.81
CA PRO A 45 -15.96 -18.73 31.56
C PRO A 45 -14.87 -19.28 30.64
N PRO A 46 -13.66 -18.68 30.66
CA PRO A 46 -12.59 -19.11 29.78
C PRO A 46 -12.40 -20.62 29.97
N PRO A 47 -12.25 -21.39 28.87
CA PRO A 47 -11.99 -22.81 29.00
C PRO A 47 -10.78 -23.00 29.91
N PRO A 48 -10.79 -24.03 30.78
CA PRO A 48 -9.66 -24.31 31.65
C PRO A 48 -8.39 -24.36 30.80
N PRO A 49 -7.28 -23.76 31.25
CA PRO A 49 -6.04 -23.73 30.50
C PRO A 49 -5.72 -25.16 30.05
N PRO A 50 -5.39 -25.39 28.77
CA PRO A 50 -5.03 -26.71 28.29
C PRO A 50 -3.97 -27.26 29.24
N GLN A 51 -4.26 -28.41 29.84
CA GLN A 51 -3.31 -29.09 30.71
C GLN A 51 -1.97 -29.12 29.97
N ALA A 52 -0.94 -28.56 30.60
CA ALA A 52 0.39 -28.52 30.02
C ALA A 52 0.70 -29.93 29.51
N PRO A 53 1.11 -30.09 28.23
CA PRO A 53 1.39 -31.40 27.69
C PRO A 53 2.36 -32.08 28.64
N VAL A 54 1.97 -33.23 29.18
CA VAL A 54 2.84 -34.08 29.98
C VAL A 54 4.04 -34.36 29.09
N ILE A 55 5.15 -33.69 29.40
CA ILE A 55 6.40 -33.87 28.69
C ILE A 55 6.80 -35.31 28.97
N ASP A 56 6.64 -36.14 27.95
CA ASP A 56 7.06 -37.53 27.99
C ASP A 56 8.57 -37.55 28.28
N PRO A 57 9.02 -38.03 29.46
CA PRO A 57 10.44 -38.05 29.82
C PRO A 57 11.26 -38.99 28.91
N ALA A 58 10.62 -39.71 27.98
CA ALA A 58 11.26 -40.50 26.94
C ALA A 58 11.76 -39.68 25.73
N LEU A 59 11.45 -38.38 25.62
CA LEU A 59 12.11 -37.46 24.66
C LEU A 59 13.50 -37.04 25.17
N GLN A 60 14.31 -38.03 25.57
CA GLN A 60 15.72 -37.88 25.87
C GLN A 60 16.48 -37.55 24.58
N VAL A 61 17.22 -36.44 24.63
CA VAL A 61 18.45 -36.15 23.88
C VAL A 61 18.43 -36.65 22.44
N ARG A 62 17.81 -35.88 21.54
CA ARG A 62 18.08 -36.01 20.11
C ARG A 62 19.55 -35.69 19.88
N ASP A 63 20.31 -36.71 19.53
CA ASP A 63 21.74 -36.65 19.25
C ASP A 63 22.06 -35.48 18.30
N PRO A 64 22.84 -34.46 18.71
CA PRO A 64 23.16 -33.30 17.86
C PRO A 64 23.83 -33.69 16.54
N ASN A 65 24.43 -34.89 16.48
CA ASN A 65 25.01 -35.47 15.26
C ASN A 65 23.98 -35.84 14.18
N THR A 66 22.71 -36.05 14.51
CA THR A 66 21.69 -36.38 13.48
C THR A 66 21.23 -35.15 12.68
N ASN A 67 21.30 -33.96 13.27
CA ASN A 67 20.95 -32.72 12.57
C ASN A 67 22.06 -32.27 11.60
N THR A 68 23.33 -32.43 11.98
CA THR A 68 24.47 -32.14 11.09
C THR A 68 24.50 -33.07 9.89
N GLN A 69 24.25 -34.37 10.08
CA GLN A 69 24.13 -35.33 8.96
C GLN A 69 22.97 -34.99 8.00
N ARG A 70 21.84 -34.47 8.52
CA ARG A 70 20.72 -34.03 7.70
C ARG A 70 21.04 -32.79 6.86
N LEU A 71 21.79 -31.84 7.43
CA LEU A 71 22.25 -30.64 6.74
C LEU A 71 23.21 -31.00 5.60
N GLU A 72 24.20 -31.86 5.85
CA GLU A 72 25.13 -32.32 4.81
C GLU A 72 24.42 -33.10 3.69
N ALA A 73 23.43 -33.93 4.03
CA ALA A 73 22.63 -34.64 3.03
C ALA A 73 21.81 -33.69 2.15
N LEU A 74 21.24 -32.63 2.73
CA LEU A 74 20.54 -31.58 1.99
C LEU A 74 21.48 -30.79 1.07
N GLU A 75 22.67 -30.44 1.54
CA GLU A 75 23.67 -29.74 0.72
C GLU A 75 24.17 -30.57 -0.45
N ARG A 76 24.38 -31.89 -0.27
CA ARG A 76 24.69 -32.80 -1.39
C ARG A 76 23.57 -32.80 -2.41
N LYS A 77 22.31 -32.93 -1.97
CA LYS A 77 21.15 -32.95 -2.87
C LYS A 77 21.00 -31.65 -3.67
N VAL A 78 21.30 -30.49 -3.07
CA VAL A 78 21.32 -29.20 -3.77
C VAL A 78 22.46 -29.12 -4.79
N ARG A 79 23.64 -29.67 -4.47
CA ARG A 79 24.78 -29.78 -5.40
C ARG A 79 24.44 -30.66 -6.60
N ASP A 80 23.84 -31.83 -6.37
CA ASP A 80 23.48 -32.78 -7.41
C ASP A 80 22.42 -32.20 -8.37
N LEU A 81 21.37 -31.56 -7.82
CA LEU A 81 20.37 -30.86 -8.64
C LEU A 81 20.97 -29.71 -9.47
N LYS A 82 22.01 -29.05 -8.97
CA LYS A 82 22.71 -27.98 -9.70
C LYS A 82 23.63 -28.55 -10.77
N ALA A 83 24.19 -29.74 -10.57
CA ALA A 83 25.00 -30.46 -11.55
C ALA A 83 24.13 -31.03 -12.69
N GLU A 84 22.99 -31.65 -12.38
CA GLU A 84 22.04 -32.15 -13.38
C GLU A 84 21.50 -31.02 -14.28
N LYS A 85 21.28 -29.84 -13.70
CA LYS A 85 20.86 -28.65 -14.46
C LYS A 85 21.94 -28.13 -15.41
N ARG A 86 23.22 -28.47 -15.18
CA ARG A 86 24.34 -28.13 -16.07
C ARG A 86 24.59 -29.18 -17.15
N VAL A 87 24.33 -30.46 -16.89
CA VAL A 87 24.55 -31.54 -17.88
C VAL A 87 23.43 -31.58 -18.93
N ASN A 88 22.20 -31.17 -18.58
CA ASN A 88 21.11 -31.01 -19.56
C ASN A 88 21.13 -29.68 -20.33
N SER A 89 22.13 -28.83 -20.12
CA SER A 89 22.44 -27.72 -21.03
C SER A 89 23.55 -28.13 -21.99
N SER A 90 23.22 -29.00 -22.96
CA SER A 90 24.10 -29.29 -24.09
C SER A 90 24.52 -27.98 -24.78
N PRO A 91 25.83 -27.75 -24.98
CA PRO A 91 26.35 -26.50 -25.56
C PRO A 91 26.26 -26.45 -27.09
N GLU A 92 25.75 -27.49 -27.76
CA GLU A 92 25.58 -27.50 -29.22
C GLU A 92 24.16 -27.14 -29.64
N ALA A 93 24.04 -26.20 -30.58
CA ALA A 93 22.83 -25.79 -31.29
C ALA A 93 21.90 -24.73 -30.65
N ARG A 94 22.40 -23.77 -29.87
CA ARG A 94 21.72 -22.46 -29.72
C ARG A 94 22.68 -21.28 -29.73
N SER A 95 23.45 -21.12 -30.82
CA SER A 95 23.72 -19.78 -31.33
C SER A 95 22.39 -19.20 -31.80
N SER A 96 21.54 -18.77 -30.86
CA SER A 96 20.49 -17.84 -31.19
C SER A 96 21.23 -16.62 -31.72
N LYS A 97 21.28 -16.52 -33.06
CA LYS A 97 21.52 -15.26 -33.74
C LYS A 97 20.72 -14.25 -32.92
N ARG A 98 21.42 -13.40 -32.18
CA ARG A 98 20.90 -12.15 -31.64
C ARG A 98 20.34 -11.47 -32.87
N ARG A 99 19.08 -11.75 -33.19
CA ARG A 99 18.30 -10.98 -34.13
C ARG A 99 18.48 -9.59 -33.57
N LYS A 100 19.21 -8.74 -34.31
CA LYS A 100 19.23 -7.31 -34.07
C LYS A 100 17.77 -6.99 -33.79
N LYS A 101 17.48 -6.55 -32.57
CA LYS A 101 16.14 -6.30 -32.04
C LYS A 101 15.61 -5.14 -32.89
N SER A 102 15.17 -5.47 -34.09
CA SER A 102 14.90 -4.57 -35.19
C SER A 102 13.60 -3.89 -34.82
N ASP A 103 13.71 -2.70 -34.23
CA ASP A 103 12.62 -1.74 -34.01
C ASP A 103 11.31 -2.36 -33.48
N ALA A 104 11.42 -3.48 -32.76
CA ALA A 104 10.29 -4.30 -32.38
C ALA A 104 9.58 -3.60 -31.21
N TYR A 105 8.59 -2.79 -31.57
CA TYR A 105 7.52 -2.27 -30.70
C TYR A 105 8.08 -1.53 -29.48
N LEU A 106 8.60 -0.33 -29.77
CA LEU A 106 9.43 0.48 -28.87
C LEU A 106 8.79 0.76 -27.49
N LEU A 107 7.47 0.62 -27.31
CA LEU A 107 6.78 0.99 -26.07
C LEU A 107 6.12 -0.16 -25.30
N ARG A 108 6.15 -1.40 -25.82
CA ARG A 108 5.41 -2.53 -25.22
C ARG A 108 6.06 -3.02 -23.92
N ASP A 109 7.38 -3.16 -23.91
CA ASP A 109 8.14 -3.60 -22.74
C ASP A 109 8.68 -2.42 -21.95
N ALA A 110 8.38 -2.36 -20.65
CA ALA A 110 8.84 -1.28 -19.77
C ALA A 110 10.37 -1.26 -19.57
N LYS A 111 11.07 -2.36 -19.88
CA LYS A 111 12.49 -2.54 -19.56
C LYS A 111 13.36 -2.06 -20.71
N GLY A 112 14.23 -1.09 -20.44
CA GLY A 112 15.21 -0.57 -21.41
C GLY A 112 14.67 0.51 -22.34
N LEU A 113 13.56 1.17 -21.97
CA LEU A 113 13.09 2.37 -22.65
C LEU A 113 14.04 3.54 -22.39
N SER A 114 14.24 4.39 -23.40
CA SER A 114 14.82 5.72 -23.21
C SER A 114 13.89 6.58 -22.33
N VAL A 115 14.45 7.56 -21.61
CA VAL A 115 13.67 8.49 -20.76
C VAL A 115 12.53 9.15 -21.55
N LYS A 116 12.82 9.61 -22.78
CA LYS A 116 11.80 10.18 -23.68
C LYS A 116 10.69 9.19 -24.02
N GLN A 117 11.04 7.93 -24.28
CA GLN A 117 10.08 6.88 -24.60
C GLN A 117 9.22 6.52 -23.39
N GLU A 118 9.79 6.53 -22.19
CA GLU A 118 9.05 6.30 -20.95
C GLU A 118 8.02 7.42 -20.70
N GLU A 119 8.39 8.67 -20.95
CA GLU A 119 7.48 9.82 -20.86
C GLU A 119 6.33 9.72 -21.88
N VAL A 120 6.63 9.41 -23.14
CA VAL A 120 5.61 9.20 -24.19
C VAL A 120 4.69 8.03 -23.82
N ARG A 121 5.25 6.92 -23.32
CA ARG A 121 4.48 5.77 -22.84
C ARG A 121 3.53 6.16 -21.71
N LYS A 122 4.00 6.93 -20.73
CA LYS A 122 3.15 7.44 -19.62
C LYS A 122 2.01 8.32 -20.14
N GLN A 123 2.31 9.23 -21.08
CA GLN A 123 1.29 10.11 -21.69
C GLN A 123 0.26 9.33 -22.49
N LEU A 124 0.69 8.39 -23.35
CA LEU A 124 -0.20 7.52 -24.12
C LEU A 124 -1.06 6.63 -23.21
N MET A 125 -0.50 6.07 -22.13
CA MET A 125 -1.27 5.31 -21.15
C MET A 125 -2.33 6.18 -20.44
N LYS A 126 -2.00 7.42 -20.09
CA LYS A 126 -2.95 8.38 -19.50
C LYS A 126 -4.08 8.69 -20.48
N LYS A 127 -3.77 9.02 -21.74
CA LYS A 127 -4.77 9.24 -22.80
C LYS A 127 -5.66 8.03 -23.03
N MET A 128 -5.06 6.84 -23.12
CA MET A 128 -5.80 5.59 -23.27
C MET A 128 -6.77 5.35 -22.11
N LYS A 129 -6.37 5.64 -20.88
CA LYS A 129 -7.28 5.55 -19.73
C LYS A 129 -8.46 6.52 -19.89
N THR A 130 -8.20 7.77 -20.24
CA THR A 130 -9.24 8.81 -20.41
C THR A 130 -10.21 8.49 -21.55
N GLU A 131 -9.73 8.08 -22.72
CA GLU A 131 -10.59 7.71 -23.85
C GLU A 131 -11.41 6.44 -23.54
N LEU A 132 -10.82 5.44 -22.87
CA LEU A 132 -11.60 4.28 -22.42
C LEU A 132 -12.71 4.67 -21.45
N MET A 133 -12.44 5.55 -20.48
CA MET A 133 -13.48 6.05 -19.56
C MET A 133 -14.57 6.81 -20.32
N THR A 134 -14.17 7.64 -21.28
CA THR A 134 -15.09 8.42 -22.12
C THR A 134 -15.99 7.53 -22.99
N LEU A 135 -15.42 6.49 -23.60
CA LEU A 135 -16.19 5.54 -24.43
C LEU A 135 -17.10 4.66 -23.59
N THR A 136 -16.67 4.25 -22.40
CA THR A 136 -17.43 3.31 -21.56
C THR A 136 -18.46 3.99 -20.68
N GLY A 137 -18.39 5.31 -20.53
CA GLY A 137 -19.22 6.03 -19.56
C GLY A 137 -18.92 5.64 -18.12
N MET A 138 -17.83 4.90 -17.87
CA MET A 138 -17.36 4.67 -16.50
C MET A 138 -17.02 6.05 -15.94
N ALA A 139 -17.75 6.44 -14.88
CA ALA A 139 -17.60 7.74 -14.27
C ALA A 139 -16.13 8.01 -14.03
N ARG A 140 -15.66 9.16 -14.50
CA ARG A 140 -14.36 9.66 -14.07
C ARG A 140 -14.52 9.88 -12.58
N ASP A 141 -13.79 9.13 -11.76
CA ASP A 141 -13.77 9.35 -10.32
C ASP A 141 -13.60 10.87 -10.13
N ALA A 142 -14.63 11.53 -9.59
CA ALA A 142 -14.69 12.99 -9.53
C ALA A 142 -13.47 13.58 -8.78
N ASN A 143 -12.80 12.74 -7.97
CA ASN A 143 -11.58 13.06 -7.24
C ASN A 143 -10.27 12.94 -8.04
N SER A 144 -10.25 12.49 -9.30
CA SER A 144 -8.98 12.27 -10.02
C SER A 144 -8.42 13.48 -10.78
N GLU A 145 -9.06 14.67 -10.67
CA GLU A 145 -8.66 15.90 -11.39
C GLU A 145 -8.44 17.12 -10.49
N SER A 146 -8.03 16.96 -9.23
CA SER A 146 -7.81 18.09 -8.31
C SER A 146 -6.51 18.89 -8.52
N ASP A 147 -5.86 18.82 -9.70
CA ASP A 147 -4.56 19.50 -9.96
C ASP A 147 -4.57 20.37 -11.24
N SER A 148 -5.74 20.73 -11.75
CA SER A 148 -5.85 21.70 -12.85
C SER A 148 -6.68 22.89 -12.41
N ASP A 149 -6.01 23.91 -11.88
CA ASP A 149 -6.52 25.26 -11.63
C ASP A 149 -7.02 25.89 -12.95
N SER A 150 -8.21 25.52 -13.35
CA SER A 150 -8.90 26.12 -14.50
C SER A 150 -10.34 26.40 -14.09
N GLU A 151 -10.50 27.47 -13.32
CA GLU A 151 -11.76 28.20 -13.19
C GLU A 151 -12.21 28.66 -14.58
N SER A 152 -13.01 27.85 -15.25
CA SER A 152 -13.85 28.32 -16.35
C SER A 152 -15.18 27.61 -16.29
N SER A 153 -16.10 28.22 -15.55
CA SER A 153 -17.51 27.82 -15.39
C SER A 153 -18.34 28.14 -16.65
N SER A 154 -17.83 27.79 -17.84
CA SER A 154 -18.62 27.81 -19.05
C SER A 154 -19.06 26.39 -19.36
N ALA A 155 -20.38 26.15 -19.25
CA ALA A 155 -20.98 24.86 -19.57
C ALA A 155 -20.46 24.37 -20.93
N PRO A 156 -19.74 23.24 -20.99
CA PRO A 156 -19.14 22.78 -22.24
C PRO A 156 -20.22 22.58 -23.29
N PRO A 157 -20.00 23.01 -24.56
CA PRO A 157 -20.95 22.76 -25.63
C PRO A 157 -21.27 21.27 -25.67
N ALA A 158 -22.56 20.94 -25.70
CA ALA A 158 -23.07 19.57 -25.71
C ALA A 158 -22.35 18.77 -26.79
N ARG A 159 -21.35 17.97 -26.38
CA ARG A 159 -20.63 17.10 -27.30
C ARG A 159 -21.65 16.13 -27.87
N PRO A 160 -21.66 15.87 -29.19
CA PRO A 160 -22.57 14.91 -29.79
C PRO A 160 -22.46 13.60 -29.01
N SER A 161 -23.62 13.06 -28.59
CA SER A 161 -23.72 11.88 -27.73
C SER A 161 -22.90 10.73 -28.34
N ARG A 162 -21.67 10.56 -27.86
CA ARG A 162 -20.81 9.46 -28.29
C ARG A 162 -21.49 8.17 -27.87
N SER A 163 -21.63 7.23 -28.79
CA SER A 163 -22.18 5.90 -28.50
C SER A 163 -21.37 5.28 -27.36
N VAL A 164 -22.02 5.09 -26.22
CA VAL A 164 -21.41 4.49 -25.04
C VAL A 164 -21.23 3.00 -25.29
N MET A 165 -20.00 2.51 -25.19
CA MET A 165 -19.65 1.09 -25.38
C MET A 165 -19.25 0.47 -24.04
N SER A 166 -19.98 -0.52 -23.54
CA SER A 166 -19.65 -1.16 -22.26
C SER A 166 -18.64 -2.30 -22.41
N PHE A 167 -17.84 -2.51 -21.36
CA PHE A 167 -17.01 -3.71 -21.22
C PHE A 167 -17.80 -4.87 -20.66
N ASP A 168 -17.50 -6.08 -21.15
CA ASP A 168 -17.92 -7.33 -20.52
C ASP A 168 -16.79 -7.85 -19.62
N PHE A 169 -16.92 -7.61 -18.32
CA PHE A 169 -15.92 -8.03 -17.33
C PHE A 169 -15.98 -9.52 -17.00
N ASN A 170 -17.06 -10.23 -17.35
CA ASN A 170 -17.11 -11.69 -17.20
C ASN A 170 -16.16 -12.33 -18.22
N GLU A 171 -16.22 -11.83 -19.45
CA GLU A 171 -15.46 -12.36 -20.57
C GLU A 171 -13.98 -11.97 -20.60
N ASN A 172 -13.17 -12.77 -21.30
CA ASN A 172 -11.74 -12.49 -21.44
C ASN A 172 -11.49 -11.24 -22.31
N ILE A 173 -10.26 -10.76 -22.28
CA ILE A 173 -9.82 -9.58 -23.05
C ILE A 173 -9.93 -9.76 -24.57
N ASP A 174 -9.79 -11.00 -25.03
CA ASP A 174 -9.85 -11.35 -26.46
C ASP A 174 -11.30 -11.52 -26.96
N HIS A 175 -12.29 -11.32 -26.08
CA HIS A 175 -13.70 -11.30 -26.47
C HIS A 175 -13.94 -10.14 -27.46
N PRO A 176 -14.74 -10.34 -28.53
CA PRO A 176 -14.92 -9.34 -29.58
C PRO A 176 -15.49 -8.01 -29.06
N THR A 177 -16.38 -8.03 -28.06
CA THR A 177 -16.92 -6.80 -27.46
C THR A 177 -15.81 -5.97 -26.81
N ASN A 178 -14.98 -6.61 -25.97
CA ASN A 178 -13.89 -5.94 -25.26
C ASN A 178 -12.81 -5.44 -26.23
N THR A 179 -12.51 -6.24 -27.25
CA THR A 179 -11.56 -5.89 -28.31
C THR A 179 -12.03 -4.67 -29.10
N LYS A 180 -13.32 -4.61 -29.48
CA LYS A 180 -13.90 -3.44 -30.17
C LYS A 180 -13.77 -2.15 -29.38
N VAL A 181 -14.01 -2.18 -28.06
CA VAL A 181 -13.85 -0.98 -27.21
C VAL A 181 -12.39 -0.52 -27.17
N ILE A 182 -11.45 -1.46 -26.99
CA ILE A 182 -10.01 -1.16 -26.94
C ILE A 182 -9.50 -0.63 -28.27
N ASP A 183 -9.86 -1.28 -29.37
CA ASP A 183 -9.44 -0.89 -30.71
C ASP A 183 -10.02 0.48 -31.08
N ARG A 184 -11.29 0.73 -30.74
CA ARG A 184 -11.91 2.04 -30.95
C ARG A 184 -11.21 3.15 -30.19
N ALA A 185 -10.87 2.92 -28.92
CA ALA A 185 -10.09 3.89 -28.13
C ALA A 185 -8.71 4.13 -28.75
N ALA A 186 -8.04 3.05 -29.20
CA ALA A 186 -6.73 3.15 -29.84
C ALA A 186 -6.77 3.95 -31.15
N GLU A 187 -7.79 3.73 -31.99
CA GLU A 187 -8.01 4.49 -33.22
C GLU A 187 -8.23 5.99 -32.96
N LEU A 188 -9.01 6.35 -31.93
CA LEU A 188 -9.28 7.74 -31.60
C LEU A 188 -8.00 8.47 -31.20
N ILE A 189 -7.18 7.85 -30.34
CA ILE A 189 -5.88 8.42 -29.93
C ILE A 189 -4.93 8.46 -31.12
N TRP A 190 -4.92 7.42 -31.95
CA TRP A 190 -4.07 7.38 -33.14
C TRP A 190 -4.37 8.55 -34.08
N LYS A 191 -5.65 8.79 -34.38
CA LYS A 191 -6.12 9.93 -35.19
C LYS A 191 -5.75 11.25 -34.54
N GLU A 192 -6.06 11.43 -33.25
CA GLU A 192 -5.72 12.64 -32.51
C GLU A 192 -4.21 12.97 -32.55
N GLN A 193 -3.33 11.95 -32.57
CA GLN A 193 -1.87 12.14 -32.61
C GLN A 193 -1.27 12.16 -34.02
N HIS A 194 -1.98 11.74 -35.07
CA HIS A 194 -1.44 11.68 -36.42
C HIS A 194 -2.17 12.57 -37.42
N ASP A 195 -3.29 13.20 -37.05
CA ASP A 195 -4.01 14.11 -37.92
C ASP A 195 -3.22 15.41 -38.11
N PRO A 196 -2.66 15.68 -39.31
CA PRO A 196 -1.82 16.87 -39.54
C PRO A 196 -2.61 18.17 -39.51
N LYS A 197 -3.95 18.08 -39.62
CA LYS A 197 -4.87 19.22 -39.63
C LYS A 197 -5.28 19.66 -38.24
N ALA A 198 -5.29 18.74 -37.29
CA ALA A 198 -5.59 19.03 -35.91
C ALA A 198 -4.25 19.30 -35.23
N ASP A 199 -3.91 20.56 -34.96
CA ASP A 199 -2.71 20.95 -34.21
C ASP A 199 -2.79 20.54 -32.72
N THR A 200 -3.47 19.43 -32.44
CA THR A 200 -3.71 18.81 -31.14
C THR A 200 -2.65 17.74 -30.83
N PHE A 201 -1.50 17.78 -31.49
CA PHE A 201 -0.39 16.90 -31.11
C PHE A 201 0.08 17.25 -29.71
N SER A 202 -0.37 16.49 -28.72
CA SER A 202 -0.20 16.83 -27.31
C SER A 202 0.93 16.05 -26.65
N LEU A 203 1.63 15.16 -27.37
CA LEU A 203 2.75 14.42 -26.81
C LEU A 203 4.00 15.32 -26.75
N LEU A 204 4.79 15.16 -25.70
CA LEU A 204 5.98 15.99 -25.47
C LEU A 204 7.08 15.74 -26.51
N HIS A 205 7.26 14.48 -26.93
CA HIS A 205 8.35 14.03 -27.80
C HIS A 205 7.79 13.49 -29.13
N LYS A 206 7.81 14.34 -30.17
CA LYS A 206 7.36 14.02 -31.54
C LYS A 206 8.26 13.01 -32.27
N ASP A 207 9.51 12.86 -31.82
CA ASP A 207 10.54 11.97 -32.40
C ASP A 207 10.28 10.49 -32.08
N VAL A 208 9.51 10.19 -31.04
CA VAL A 208 9.24 8.82 -30.62
C VAL A 208 8.16 8.19 -31.49
N LYS A 209 8.54 7.24 -32.34
CA LYS A 209 7.62 6.45 -33.14
C LYS A 209 6.90 5.41 -32.28
N PHE A 210 5.58 5.30 -32.43
CA PHE A 210 4.76 4.26 -31.82
C PHE A 210 3.75 3.73 -32.85
N THR A 211 3.19 2.55 -32.57
CA THR A 211 2.21 1.91 -33.45
C THR A 211 0.83 1.85 -32.80
N LEU A 212 -0.22 1.68 -33.61
CA LEU A 212 -1.58 1.46 -33.09
C LEU A 212 -1.64 0.21 -32.18
N ALA A 213 -0.86 -0.83 -32.50
CA ALA A 213 -0.75 -2.03 -31.68
C ALA A 213 -0.17 -1.75 -30.28
N ASP A 214 0.77 -0.81 -30.14
CA ASP A 214 1.30 -0.38 -28.84
C ASP A 214 0.20 0.27 -28.01
N ILE A 215 -0.59 1.16 -28.62
CA ILE A 215 -1.72 1.84 -27.97
C ILE A 215 -2.78 0.81 -27.53
N ALA A 216 -3.18 -0.12 -28.40
CA ALA A 216 -4.11 -1.20 -28.07
C ALA A 216 -3.57 -2.06 -26.90
N SER A 217 -2.25 -2.30 -26.83
CA SER A 217 -1.64 -3.02 -25.72
C SER A 217 -1.76 -2.30 -24.37
N PHE A 218 -1.78 -0.96 -24.37
CA PHE A 218 -2.06 -0.16 -23.18
C PHE A 218 -3.53 -0.29 -22.76
N GLY A 219 -4.45 -0.25 -23.73
CA GLY A 219 -5.87 -0.50 -23.48
C GLY A 219 -6.09 -1.88 -22.84
N LYS A 220 -5.37 -2.89 -23.34
CA LYS A 220 -5.39 -4.24 -22.75
C LYS A 220 -4.89 -4.26 -21.30
N THR A 221 -3.88 -3.46 -20.97
CA THR A 221 -3.34 -3.35 -19.60
C THR A 221 -4.33 -2.67 -18.65
N ASN A 222 -5.00 -1.62 -19.10
CA ASN A 222 -6.06 -0.94 -18.34
C ASN A 222 -7.24 -1.89 -18.09
N PHE A 223 -7.74 -2.58 -19.12
CA PHE A 223 -8.82 -3.56 -18.98
C PHE A 223 -8.52 -4.63 -17.93
N ARG A 224 -7.32 -5.25 -17.95
CA ARG A 224 -6.92 -6.25 -16.92
C ARG A 224 -6.90 -5.68 -15.51
N THR A 225 -6.64 -4.38 -15.37
CA THR A 225 -6.64 -3.71 -14.06
C THR A 225 -8.05 -3.42 -13.61
N TRP A 226 -8.92 -2.91 -14.49
CA TRP A 226 -10.34 -2.68 -14.22
C TRP A 226 -11.09 -3.97 -13.92
N LYS A 227 -10.87 -5.03 -14.70
CA LYS A 227 -11.44 -6.36 -14.44
C LYS A 227 -11.03 -6.91 -13.06
N ARG A 228 -9.80 -6.66 -12.61
CA ARG A 228 -9.35 -7.05 -11.26
C ARG A 228 -10.04 -6.24 -10.17
N SER A 229 -10.28 -4.94 -10.38
CA SER A 229 -11.03 -4.10 -9.44
C SER A 229 -12.49 -4.54 -9.36
N TRP A 230 -13.15 -4.66 -10.51
CA TRP A 230 -14.53 -5.12 -10.60
C TRP A 230 -14.75 -6.48 -9.94
N LYS A 231 -13.82 -7.43 -10.13
CA LYS A 231 -13.86 -8.71 -9.42
C LYS A 231 -13.69 -8.57 -7.91
N ALA A 232 -12.84 -7.66 -7.44
CA ALA A 232 -12.70 -7.41 -6.00
C ALA A 232 -13.94 -6.75 -5.40
N GLU A 233 -14.67 -5.94 -6.17
CA GLU A 233 -15.93 -5.33 -5.74
C GLU A 233 -17.09 -6.34 -5.75
N THR A 234 -17.10 -7.26 -6.71
CA THR A 234 -18.19 -8.25 -6.89
C THR A 234 -18.01 -9.49 -6.01
N ASP A 235 -16.77 -9.92 -5.75
CA ASP A 235 -16.45 -11.14 -4.98
C ASP A 235 -15.75 -10.77 -3.66
N THR A 236 -16.47 -10.93 -2.56
CA THR A 236 -15.99 -10.64 -1.20
C THR A 236 -14.77 -11.51 -0.81
N ALA A 237 -14.68 -12.75 -1.31
CA ALA A 237 -13.54 -13.61 -1.05
C ALA A 237 -12.29 -13.13 -1.81
N ALA A 238 -12.46 -12.66 -3.04
CA ALA A 238 -11.39 -12.02 -3.80
C ALA A 238 -10.94 -10.71 -3.15
N ALA A 239 -11.88 -9.91 -2.62
CA ALA A 239 -11.59 -8.69 -1.86
C ALA A 239 -10.69 -8.98 -0.65
N ALA A 240 -11.08 -9.96 0.18
CA ALA A 240 -10.31 -10.36 1.36
C ALA A 240 -8.91 -10.87 1.00
N LYS A 241 -8.80 -11.66 -0.08
CA LYS A 241 -7.50 -12.14 -0.59
C LYS A 241 -6.61 -10.98 -1.07
N ARG A 242 -7.18 -9.99 -1.75
CA ARG A 242 -6.47 -8.79 -2.20
C ARG A 242 -5.97 -7.97 -1.02
N ALA A 243 -6.83 -7.69 -0.04
CA ALA A 243 -6.45 -6.97 1.19
C ALA A 243 -5.28 -7.68 1.91
N ARG A 244 -5.33 -9.01 2.01
CA ARG A 244 -4.23 -9.81 2.58
C ARG A 244 -2.92 -9.70 1.78
N GLN A 245 -3.01 -9.72 0.45
CA GLN A 245 -1.84 -9.58 -0.42
C GLN A 245 -1.24 -8.17 -0.35
N GLU A 246 -2.08 -7.14 -0.29
CA GLU A 246 -1.64 -5.74 -0.13
C GLU A 246 -1.00 -5.52 1.24
N ALA A 247 -1.57 -6.08 2.32
CA ALA A 247 -0.95 -6.09 3.64
C ALA A 247 0.43 -6.78 3.63
N LYS A 248 0.54 -7.96 3.00
CA LYS A 248 1.83 -8.64 2.84
C LYS A 248 2.81 -7.84 1.98
N GLY A 249 2.32 -7.20 0.91
CA GLY A 249 3.12 -6.33 0.04
C GLY A 249 3.71 -5.16 0.81
N ARG A 250 2.89 -4.45 1.60
CA ARG A 250 3.32 -3.38 2.51
C ARG A 250 4.41 -3.87 3.46
N GLN A 251 4.18 -4.98 4.16
CA GLN A 251 5.17 -5.59 5.06
C GLN A 251 6.50 -5.90 4.36
N THR A 252 6.47 -6.53 3.18
CA THR A 252 7.71 -6.86 2.45
C THR A 252 8.45 -5.62 1.94
N HIS A 253 7.72 -4.57 1.57
CA HIS A 253 8.29 -3.31 1.11
C HIS A 253 8.93 -2.55 2.29
N GLU A 254 8.26 -2.50 3.43
CA GLU A 254 8.79 -1.96 4.68
C GLU A 254 10.07 -2.69 5.09
N LYS A 255 10.06 -4.04 5.06
CA LYS A 255 11.25 -4.84 5.30
C LYS A 255 12.40 -4.46 4.37
N LYS A 256 12.15 -4.34 3.06
CA LYS A 256 13.20 -3.93 2.10
C LYS A 256 13.73 -2.52 2.35
N ILE A 257 12.86 -1.57 2.71
CA ILE A 257 13.29 -0.22 3.08
C ILE A 257 14.17 -0.30 4.33
N PHE A 258 13.77 -1.10 5.31
CA PHE A 258 14.49 -1.27 6.55
C PHE A 258 15.85 -1.95 6.36
N GLU A 259 15.92 -3.03 5.57
CA GLU A 259 17.15 -3.74 5.21
C GLU A 259 18.11 -2.90 4.35
N ALA A 260 17.59 -1.96 3.54
CA ALA A 260 18.43 -1.11 2.68
C ALA A 260 19.13 0.04 3.45
N LYS A 261 18.59 0.44 4.60
CA LYS A 261 19.14 1.50 5.48
C LYS A 261 20.44 1.16 6.23
N PRO A 262 20.70 -0.04 6.79
CA PRO A 262 21.57 -0.13 7.95
C PRO A 262 23.03 -0.45 7.63
N THR A 263 23.34 -1.03 6.48
CA THR A 263 24.70 -1.50 6.17
C THR A 263 25.75 -0.36 6.21
N GLN A 264 25.34 0.90 6.11
CA GLN A 264 26.21 2.06 6.18
C GLN A 264 26.15 2.82 7.53
N SER A 265 25.23 2.47 8.43
CA SER A 265 24.93 3.24 9.65
C SER A 265 25.20 2.46 10.94
N THR A 266 25.48 1.16 10.86
CA THR A 266 25.66 0.29 12.02
C THR A 266 26.88 0.64 12.88
N SER A 267 27.97 1.15 12.27
CA SER A 267 29.20 1.49 13.01
C SER A 267 28.99 2.60 14.03
N GLY A 268 28.31 3.69 13.64
CA GLY A 268 28.08 4.84 14.54
C GLY A 268 27.15 4.51 15.72
N VAL A 269 26.21 3.60 15.53
CA VAL A 269 25.29 3.16 16.60
C VAL A 269 25.97 2.18 17.55
N GLN A 270 26.79 1.27 17.01
CA GLN A 270 27.56 0.33 17.81
C GLN A 270 28.53 1.06 18.76
N GLU A 271 29.13 2.16 18.32
CA GLU A 271 30.00 3.00 19.17
C GLU A 271 29.23 3.65 20.34
N ARG A 272 28.00 4.14 20.11
CA ARG A 272 27.18 4.81 21.13
C ARG A 272 26.61 3.82 22.16
N HIS A 273 26.02 2.72 21.68
CA HIS A 273 25.26 1.79 22.51
C HIS A 273 26.08 0.58 22.99
N LYS A 274 27.29 0.38 22.45
CA LYS A 274 28.14 -0.80 22.70
C LYS A 274 27.46 -2.14 22.43
N LYS A 275 26.36 -2.12 21.68
CA LYS A 275 25.57 -3.29 21.26
C LYS A 275 25.54 -3.29 19.74
N ASP A 276 25.64 -4.47 19.13
CA ASP A 276 25.53 -4.59 17.68
C ASP A 276 24.05 -4.35 17.28
N PRO A 277 23.72 -3.32 16.49
CA PRO A 277 22.35 -3.12 16.04
C PRO A 277 21.85 -4.22 15.08
N ALA A 278 22.72 -5.11 14.58
CA ALA A 278 22.35 -6.18 13.64
C ALA A 278 21.19 -7.06 14.14
N PHE A 279 21.12 -7.38 15.44
CA PHE A 279 20.02 -8.22 15.98
C PHE A 279 18.64 -7.56 15.80
N ILE A 280 18.58 -6.23 15.88
CA ILE A 280 17.35 -5.44 15.67
C ILE A 280 16.96 -5.48 14.19
N LEU A 281 17.95 -5.55 13.31
CA LEU A 281 17.76 -5.52 11.85
C LEU A 281 17.34 -6.87 11.27
N GLU A 282 17.81 -7.95 11.86
CA GLU A 282 17.52 -9.33 11.43
C GLU A 282 16.12 -9.81 11.86
N THR A 283 15.54 -9.18 12.89
CA THR A 283 14.26 -9.62 13.44
C THR A 283 13.08 -9.22 12.53
N ASP A 284 12.38 -10.21 12.00
CA ASP A 284 11.39 -10.07 10.89
C ASP A 284 10.10 -9.29 11.24
N TRP A 285 9.93 -8.85 12.48
CA TRP A 285 8.64 -8.38 13.04
C TRP A 285 8.63 -6.87 13.40
N MET A 286 9.54 -6.08 12.81
CA MET A 286 10.06 -4.86 13.45
C MET A 286 9.77 -3.54 12.74
N SER A 287 8.94 -3.51 11.69
CA SER A 287 8.47 -2.22 11.18
C SER A 287 7.52 -1.62 12.21
N ASP A 288 7.90 -0.46 12.75
CA ASP A 288 6.97 0.32 13.57
C ASP A 288 5.80 0.65 12.65
N GLU A 289 4.59 0.29 13.09
CA GLU A 289 3.39 0.57 12.33
C GLU A 289 3.28 2.09 12.24
N ILE A 290 3.33 2.58 11.02
CA ILE A 290 3.08 3.98 10.78
C ILE A 290 1.58 4.11 10.59
N SER A 291 0.87 4.37 11.68
CA SER A 291 -0.55 4.62 11.59
C SER A 291 -0.78 6.02 11.03
N GLY A 292 -1.34 6.08 9.83
CA GLY A 292 -2.41 7.04 9.62
C GLY A 292 -3.67 6.49 10.30
N PRO A 293 -4.60 7.35 10.74
CA PRO A 293 -5.91 6.90 11.19
C PRO A 293 -6.56 6.12 10.05
N ASP A 294 -6.59 4.79 10.15
CA ASP A 294 -7.13 3.85 9.15
C ASP A 294 -8.66 3.82 9.24
N THR A 295 -9.26 5.00 9.37
CA THR A 295 -10.70 5.22 9.51
C THR A 295 -11.18 6.06 8.35
N ASP A 296 -12.26 5.67 7.68
CA ASP A 296 -12.86 6.48 6.60
C ASP A 296 -13.51 7.79 7.09
N ASP A 297 -13.59 7.97 8.41
CA ASP A 297 -14.16 9.13 9.07
C ASP A 297 -13.16 10.29 9.13
N GLU A 298 -13.34 11.29 8.25
CA GLU A 298 -12.49 12.49 8.16
C GLU A 298 -12.39 13.25 9.50
N ALA A 299 -13.45 13.28 10.31
CA ALA A 299 -13.42 13.98 11.60
C ALA A 299 -12.41 13.34 12.57
N LYS A 300 -12.32 12.00 12.57
CA LYS A 300 -11.32 11.29 13.38
C LYS A 300 -9.90 11.51 12.87
N LYS A 301 -9.73 11.62 11.54
CA LYS A 301 -8.44 11.95 10.95
C LYS A 301 -7.97 13.34 11.36
N ASP A 302 -8.88 14.32 11.35
CA ASP A 302 -8.59 15.70 11.75
C ASP A 302 -8.25 15.81 13.24
N ILE A 303 -9.00 15.12 14.11
CA ILE A 303 -8.70 15.08 15.55
C ILE A 303 -7.31 14.46 15.78
N HIS A 304 -7.01 13.34 15.13
CA HIS A 304 -5.71 12.69 15.25
C HIS A 304 -4.56 13.57 14.73
N ARG A 305 -4.76 14.26 13.62
CA ARG A 305 -3.78 15.22 13.09
C ARG A 305 -3.55 16.37 14.06
N LYS A 306 -4.59 16.91 14.69
CA LYS A 306 -4.45 17.96 15.72
C LYS A 306 -3.62 17.48 16.91
N LEU A 307 -3.85 16.25 17.38
CA LEU A 307 -3.04 15.65 18.45
C LEU A 307 -1.57 15.52 18.06
N LEU A 308 -1.29 15.12 16.81
CA LEU A 308 0.08 15.03 16.29
C LEU A 308 0.76 16.41 16.23
N VAL A 309 0.05 17.44 15.75
CA VAL A 309 0.55 18.82 15.69
C VAL A 309 0.85 19.36 17.08
N GLU A 310 -0.06 19.14 18.03
CA GLU A 310 0.08 19.58 19.42
C GLU A 310 1.28 18.92 20.11
N ALA A 311 1.41 17.59 19.98
CA ALA A 311 2.51 16.85 20.56
C ALA A 311 3.87 17.23 19.96
N ALA A 312 3.90 17.53 18.67
CA ALA A 312 5.11 17.91 17.96
C ALA A 312 5.50 19.38 18.14
N LYS A 313 4.60 20.21 18.69
CA LYS A 313 4.77 21.65 18.84
C LYS A 313 5.18 22.33 17.53
N LEU A 314 4.58 21.89 16.43
CA LEU A 314 4.92 22.36 15.08
C LEU A 314 4.37 23.76 14.84
N THR A 315 5.06 24.53 14.00
CA THR A 315 4.56 25.83 13.55
C THR A 315 3.45 25.65 12.49
N PRO A 316 2.54 26.62 12.31
CA PRO A 316 1.45 26.51 11.33
C PRO A 316 1.94 26.28 9.89
N GLU A 317 3.16 26.72 9.55
CA GLU A 317 3.78 26.44 8.27
C GLU A 317 4.13 24.95 8.08
N GLN A 318 4.55 24.29 9.16
CA GLN A 318 4.91 22.87 9.17
C GLN A 318 3.68 21.95 9.25
N GLU A 319 2.54 22.44 9.75
CA GLU A 319 1.29 21.69 9.78
C GLU A 319 0.86 21.20 8.39
N SER A 320 1.21 21.94 7.34
CA SER A 320 0.91 21.57 5.94
C SER A 320 1.62 20.31 5.47
N GLN A 321 2.70 19.90 6.15
CA GLN A 321 3.46 18.71 5.79
C GLN A 321 2.76 17.43 6.30
N PRO A 322 2.88 16.30 5.59
CA PRO A 322 2.38 15.03 6.10
C PRO A 322 3.11 14.67 7.41
N LEU A 323 2.33 14.44 8.47
CA LEU A 323 2.81 14.02 9.79
C LEU A 323 2.34 12.61 10.07
N TRP A 324 3.28 11.74 10.41
CA TRP A 324 3.02 10.33 10.60
C TRP A 324 3.30 9.94 12.06
N GLU A 325 2.40 9.19 12.68
CA GLU A 325 2.65 8.65 14.02
C GLU A 325 3.57 7.43 13.94
N ARG A 326 4.55 7.36 14.84
CA ARG A 326 5.33 6.15 15.13
C ARG A 326 4.68 5.44 16.32
N VAL A 327 3.96 4.37 16.06
CA VAL A 327 3.37 3.55 17.12
C VAL A 327 4.37 2.48 17.55
N ARG A 328 4.72 2.46 18.84
CA ARG A 328 5.64 1.46 19.39
C ARG A 328 4.87 0.16 19.66
N PRO A 329 5.26 -0.98 19.10
CA PRO A 329 4.70 -2.27 19.51
C PRO A 329 4.97 -2.54 20.98
N GLY A 330 3.98 -3.03 21.74
CA GLY A 330 4.08 -3.22 23.19
C GLY A 330 5.21 -4.15 23.67
N PHE A 331 5.78 -4.95 22.77
CA PHE A 331 6.92 -5.83 23.07
C PHE A 331 8.30 -5.19 22.88
N GLN A 332 8.38 -3.99 22.29
CA GLN A 332 9.65 -3.32 22.10
C GLN A 332 10.09 -2.64 23.39
N THR A 333 11.32 -2.90 23.81
CA THR A 333 11.93 -2.19 24.93
C THR A 333 12.24 -0.74 24.53
N THR A 334 12.34 0.15 25.53
CA THR A 334 12.72 1.54 25.30
C THR A 334 14.12 1.64 24.68
N GLU A 335 15.08 0.84 25.17
CA GLU A 335 16.44 0.77 24.59
C GLU A 335 16.43 0.43 23.09
N MET A 336 15.57 -0.52 22.68
CA MET A 336 15.47 -0.90 21.26
C MET A 336 14.86 0.23 20.42
N THR A 337 14.00 1.04 21.02
CA THR A 337 13.43 2.23 20.38
C THR A 337 14.51 3.29 20.16
N GLU A 338 15.31 3.57 21.18
CA GLU A 338 16.42 4.53 21.12
C GLU A 338 17.46 4.13 20.06
N ILE A 339 17.82 2.86 19.98
CA ILE A 339 18.75 2.36 18.95
C ILE A 339 18.16 2.58 17.54
N LYS A 340 16.86 2.37 17.36
CA LYS A 340 16.19 2.63 16.07
C LYS A 340 16.13 4.12 15.74
N ASP A 341 15.83 4.98 16.71
CA ASP A 341 15.83 6.43 16.54
C ASP A 341 17.21 6.93 16.10
N ASP A 342 18.28 6.43 16.74
CA ASP A 342 19.66 6.75 16.35
C ASP A 342 20.00 6.26 14.93
N LEU A 343 19.60 5.04 14.57
CA LEU A 343 19.79 4.52 13.21
C LEU A 343 19.07 5.37 12.16
N ASP A 344 17.83 5.80 12.44
CA ASP A 344 17.06 6.66 11.55
C ASP A 344 17.73 8.05 11.43
N GLY A 345 18.20 8.63 12.53
CA GLY A 345 18.93 9.90 12.53
C GLY A 345 20.20 9.87 11.67
N ILE A 346 21.03 8.84 11.82
CA ILE A 346 22.24 8.66 10.99
C ILE A 346 21.86 8.48 9.51
N CYS A 347 20.82 7.71 9.22
CA CYS A 347 20.34 7.54 7.84
C CYS A 347 19.87 8.86 7.22
N GLU A 348 19.24 9.73 8.01
CA GLU A 348 18.82 11.06 7.55
C GLU A 348 20.02 11.98 7.31
N GLU A 349 21.01 12.00 8.20
CA GLU A 349 22.25 12.75 8.02
C GLU A 349 23.01 12.30 6.76
N GLN A 350 23.11 11.00 6.53
CA GLN A 350 23.70 10.45 5.31
C GLN A 350 22.93 10.86 4.04
N LYS A 351 21.60 10.90 4.10
CA LYS A 351 20.79 11.38 2.96
C LYS A 351 20.99 12.88 2.71
N ARG A 352 21.07 13.68 3.77
CA ARG A 352 21.34 15.13 3.69
C ARG A 352 22.69 15.40 3.05
N THR A 353 23.73 14.66 3.44
CA THR A 353 25.09 14.82 2.88
C THR A 353 25.20 14.37 1.43
N GLN A 354 24.43 13.35 1.01
CA GLN A 354 24.51 12.83 -0.36
C GLN A 354 23.96 13.78 -1.46
N LYS A 355 23.40 14.96 -1.13
CA LYS A 355 22.89 16.01 -2.07
C LYS A 355 21.98 15.52 -3.21
N LYS A 356 21.56 14.26 -3.23
CA LYS A 356 20.56 13.76 -4.17
C LYS A 356 19.25 14.44 -3.81
N LYS A 357 18.43 14.75 -4.82
CA LYS A 357 17.05 15.26 -4.65
C LYS A 357 16.25 14.25 -3.81
N SER A 358 16.41 14.31 -2.49
CA SER A 358 15.73 13.42 -1.57
C SER A 358 14.29 13.86 -1.54
N ARG A 359 13.38 12.90 -1.76
CA ARG A 359 11.96 13.15 -1.50
C ARG A 359 11.83 13.71 -0.07
N PRO A 360 10.94 14.69 0.16
CA PRO A 360 10.70 15.20 1.51
C PRO A 360 10.47 14.00 2.44
N VAL A 361 11.28 13.92 3.49
CA VAL A 361 11.13 12.86 4.48
C VAL A 361 9.92 13.25 5.31
N VAL A 362 8.89 12.42 5.25
CA VAL A 362 7.69 12.58 6.07
C VAL A 362 8.13 12.46 7.54
N GLN A 363 7.87 13.49 8.33
CA GLN A 363 8.27 13.52 9.73
C GLN A 363 7.46 12.48 10.51
N ARG A 364 8.16 11.67 11.31
CA ARG A 364 7.57 10.63 12.16
C ARG A 364 7.66 11.07 13.60
N LEU A 365 6.54 11.03 14.31
CA LEU A 365 6.42 11.53 15.69
C LEU A 365 6.03 10.39 16.61
N ASN A 366 6.72 10.25 17.74
CA ASN A 366 6.39 9.27 18.75
C ASN A 366 5.48 9.92 19.80
N LEU A 367 4.19 9.55 19.83
CA LEU A 367 3.24 10.01 20.83
C LEU A 367 3.28 9.18 22.13
N GLY A 368 4.14 8.17 22.20
CA GLY A 368 4.17 7.22 23.31
C GLY A 368 3.04 6.18 23.27
N ASN A 369 2.23 6.19 22.21
CA ASN A 369 1.17 5.20 22.05
C ASN A 369 1.77 3.80 21.87
N LEU A 370 1.30 2.91 22.74
CA LEU A 370 1.65 1.50 22.73
C LEU A 370 0.60 0.74 21.93
N HIS A 371 1.05 0.02 20.90
CA HIS A 371 0.17 -0.93 20.23
C HIS A 371 -0.06 -2.12 21.16
N SER A 372 -1.31 -2.31 21.58
CA SER A 372 -1.72 -3.41 22.47
C SER A 372 -1.79 -4.76 21.76
N ARG A 373 -1.26 -4.89 20.53
CA ARG A 373 -1.21 -6.16 19.82
C ARG A 373 -0.52 -7.20 20.69
N THR A 374 -1.31 -8.20 21.06
CA THR A 374 -0.86 -9.40 21.76
C THR A 374 0.31 -9.98 20.98
N LEU A 375 1.39 -10.32 21.69
CA LEU A 375 2.54 -11.00 21.11
C LEU A 375 2.05 -12.15 20.21
N PRO A 376 2.53 -12.26 18.95
CA PRO A 376 2.30 -13.48 18.20
C PRO A 376 2.84 -14.64 19.04
N ALA A 377 2.10 -15.74 19.14
CA ALA A 377 2.33 -16.88 20.04
C ALA A 377 3.71 -17.57 19.92
N ARG A 378 4.62 -17.05 19.09
CA ARG A 378 6.00 -17.51 18.89
C ARG A 378 7.04 -16.86 19.80
N CYS A 379 6.71 -15.85 20.60
CA CYS A 379 7.65 -15.23 21.55
C CYS A 379 7.85 -16.03 22.86
N GLY A 380 7.83 -17.36 22.77
CA GLY A 380 8.28 -18.21 23.86
C GLY A 380 9.80 -18.14 23.95
N LEU A 381 10.30 -17.44 24.98
CA LEU A 381 11.66 -17.44 25.49
C LEU A 381 12.71 -16.74 24.59
N LEU A 382 12.94 -15.46 24.89
CA LEU A 382 14.25 -14.80 24.79
C LEU A 382 14.62 -14.26 26.17
#